data_AF-A0A7V9SIY1-F1
#
_entry.id   AF-A0A7V9SIY1-F1
#
_cell.length_a   1.000
_cell.length_b   1.000
_cell.length_c   1.000
_cell.angle_alpha   90.00
_cell.angle_beta   90.00
_cell.angle_gamma   90.00
#
_symmetry.space_group_name_H-M   'P 1'
#
loop_
_entity.id
_entity.type
_entity.pdbx_description
1 polymer ?
#
loop_
_entity_poly.entity_id
_entity_poly.type
_entity_poly.pdbx_seq_one_letter_code
_entity_poly.pdbx_strand_id
1 'polypeptide(L)'
;RTGGMPVAVAARPARAASYVAETVVDVRGVAPGARVGLAAFGNRDNLLAVTVDRAEEAGGGLSVTVWRNQKGQRATLASHPVEEGGPVHLQVKATDRARFQFAVGSDGTQWKTLAPGADSGDLPPWDLAVRVALLVAGPPTASGAFGTFRLEHVGPDAARARGQRSTRAEGGTRYPSAIPSLLRWRALSRSVPVSGRGAGCRV
;
A
#
# COMPACT_ATOMS: atom_id res chain seq x y z
N ARG A 1 19.87 -11.53 -15.94
CA ARG A 1 18.73 -10.93 -15.21
C ARG A 1 19.30 -9.87 -14.28
N THR A 2 19.29 -8.60 -14.68
CA THR A 2 19.67 -7.49 -13.79
C THR A 2 18.64 -7.45 -12.65
N GLY A 3 19.14 -7.56 -11.42
CA GLY A 3 18.34 -7.73 -10.21
C GLY A 3 17.48 -6.52 -9.94
N GLY A 4 16.20 -6.58 -10.33
CA GLY A 4 15.20 -5.63 -9.86
C GLY A 4 15.04 -5.79 -8.35
N MET A 5 14.96 -4.66 -7.64
CA MET A 5 14.70 -4.63 -6.20
C MET A 5 13.43 -5.43 -5.89
N PRO A 6 13.43 -6.35 -4.91
CA PRO A 6 12.23 -7.05 -4.48
C PRO A 6 11.08 -6.08 -4.20
N VAL A 7 9.88 -6.42 -4.68
CA VAL A 7 8.65 -5.65 -4.42
C VAL A 7 7.52 -6.59 -4.03
N ALA A 8 6.93 -6.36 -2.86
CA ALA A 8 5.64 -6.92 -2.46
C ALA A 8 4.54 -5.91 -2.82
N VAL A 9 3.46 -6.39 -3.45
CA VAL A 9 2.38 -5.54 -3.97
C VAL A 9 1.02 -6.13 -3.62
N ALA A 10 0.13 -5.31 -3.06
CA ALA A 10 -1.29 -5.62 -2.89
C ALA A 10 -2.11 -4.58 -3.67
N ALA A 11 -2.77 -5.01 -4.75
CA ALA A 11 -3.43 -4.12 -5.70
C ALA A 11 -4.94 -4.39 -5.81
N ARG A 12 -5.71 -3.34 -6.09
CA ARG A 12 -7.15 -3.44 -6.41
C ARG A 12 -7.50 -2.65 -7.67
N PRO A 13 -8.45 -3.11 -8.51
CA PRO A 13 -8.88 -2.34 -9.68
C PRO A 13 -9.50 -1.00 -9.31
N ALA A 14 -9.12 0.08 -10.01
CA ALA A 14 -9.90 1.30 -10.07
C ALA A 14 -10.94 1.17 -11.18
N ARG A 15 -12.23 1.28 -10.84
CA ARG A 15 -13.33 1.07 -11.81
C ARG A 15 -13.80 2.36 -12.48
N ALA A 16 -13.30 3.50 -12.03
CA ALA A 16 -13.60 4.81 -12.57
C ALA A 16 -12.34 5.43 -13.19
N ALA A 17 -12.54 6.28 -14.19
CA ALA A 17 -11.47 7.03 -14.82
C ALA A 17 -10.74 7.98 -13.85
N SER A 18 -11.48 8.50 -12.88
CA SER A 18 -10.98 9.42 -11.86
C SER A 18 -11.21 8.81 -10.47
N TYR A 19 -10.21 8.92 -9.61
CA TYR A 19 -10.27 8.40 -8.25
C TYR A 19 -9.28 9.10 -7.33
N VAL A 20 -9.50 8.95 -6.03
CA VAL A 20 -8.57 9.32 -4.96
C VAL A 20 -8.27 8.08 -4.14
N ALA A 21 -6.99 7.77 -3.98
CA ALA A 21 -6.51 6.70 -3.12
C ALA A 21 -5.65 7.27 -2.00
N GLU A 22 -5.86 6.78 -0.78
CA GLU A 22 -5.14 7.22 0.40
C GLU A 22 -4.71 6.04 1.25
N THR A 23 -3.58 6.22 1.94
CA THR A 23 -3.11 5.27 2.95
C THR A 23 -2.38 6.02 4.05
N VAL A 24 -2.25 5.34 5.19
CA VAL A 24 -1.45 5.79 6.32
C VAL A 24 -0.30 4.81 6.49
N VAL A 25 0.94 5.30 6.41
CA VAL A 25 2.14 4.50 6.67
C VAL A 25 2.59 4.75 8.10
N ASP A 26 2.74 3.66 8.87
CA ASP A 26 3.40 3.74 10.17
C ASP A 26 4.92 3.72 9.97
N VAL A 27 5.54 4.88 10.15
CA VAL A 27 6.98 5.09 9.94
C VAL A 27 7.85 4.25 10.87
N ARG A 28 7.32 3.80 12.02
CA ARG A 28 8.06 2.93 12.96
C ARG A 28 8.18 1.51 12.39
N GLY A 29 7.24 1.10 11.55
CA GLY A 29 7.24 -0.20 10.89
C GLY A 29 8.02 -0.26 9.57
N VAL A 30 8.63 0.84 9.10
CA VAL A 30 9.41 0.86 7.86
C VAL A 30 10.83 0.37 8.13
N ALA A 31 11.25 -0.75 7.55
CA ALA A 31 12.61 -1.26 7.73
C ALA A 31 13.68 -0.34 7.05
N PRO A 32 14.94 -0.35 7.51
CA PRO A 32 16.03 0.32 6.82
C PRO A 32 16.15 -0.12 5.35
N GLY A 33 16.34 0.83 4.44
CA GLY A 33 16.38 0.60 3.00
C GLY A 33 15.03 0.26 2.35
N ALA A 34 13.94 0.24 3.12
CA ALA A 34 12.60 0.00 2.60
C ALA A 34 11.94 1.28 2.08
N ARG A 35 11.08 1.07 1.07
CA ARG A 35 10.17 2.04 0.49
C ARG A 35 8.75 1.51 0.61
N VAL A 36 7.89 2.24 1.30
CA VAL A 36 6.55 1.77 1.69
C VAL A 36 5.52 2.81 1.29
N GLY A 37 4.50 2.44 0.49
CA GLY A 37 3.50 3.43 0.10
C GLY A 37 2.49 3.00 -0.95
N LEU A 38 2.01 3.98 -1.72
CA LEU A 38 0.97 3.83 -2.74
C LEU A 38 1.55 3.90 -4.14
N ALA A 39 0.93 3.19 -5.08
CA ALA A 39 1.21 3.34 -6.50
C ALA A 39 -0.02 3.29 -7.39
N ALA A 40 0.06 4.05 -8.48
CA ALA A 40 -0.61 3.70 -9.72
C ALA A 40 0.20 2.57 -10.38
N PHE A 41 -0.35 1.35 -10.32
CA PHE A 41 0.36 0.12 -10.69
C PHE A 41 -0.20 -0.50 -11.98
N GLY A 42 0.67 -0.72 -12.96
CA GLY A 42 0.39 -1.55 -14.13
C GLY A 42 1.04 -2.92 -13.99
N ASN A 43 2.37 -2.94 -13.85
CA ASN A 43 3.16 -4.13 -13.53
C ASN A 43 4.46 -3.73 -12.80
N ARG A 44 5.33 -4.69 -12.50
CA ARG A 44 6.59 -4.43 -11.75
C ARG A 44 7.55 -3.49 -12.48
N ASP A 45 7.51 -3.50 -13.81
CA ASP A 45 8.38 -2.70 -14.67
C ASP A 45 7.77 -1.33 -14.99
N ASN A 46 6.50 -1.13 -14.63
CA ASN A 46 5.66 -0.02 -15.07
C ASN A 46 4.72 0.41 -13.95
N LEU A 47 5.18 1.36 -13.14
CA LEU A 47 4.43 1.88 -11.99
C LEU A 47 4.86 3.32 -11.67
N LEU A 48 3.97 4.07 -11.02
CA LEU A 48 4.23 5.40 -10.50
C LEU A 48 3.82 5.43 -9.03
N ALA A 49 4.77 5.65 -8.14
CA ALA A 49 4.61 5.47 -6.70
C ALA A 49 4.92 6.73 -5.92
N VAL A 50 4.25 6.87 -4.78
CA VAL A 50 4.66 7.70 -3.66
C VAL A 50 4.95 6.79 -2.47
N THR A 51 6.15 6.89 -1.91
CA THR A 51 6.61 6.02 -0.83
C THR A 51 7.27 6.80 0.28
N VAL A 52 7.10 6.33 1.51
CA VAL A 52 7.99 6.65 2.62
C VAL A 52 9.23 5.77 2.48
N ASP A 53 10.37 6.41 2.36
CA ASP A 53 11.68 5.82 2.15
C ASP A 53 12.51 6.04 3.42
N ARG A 54 12.98 4.93 4.02
CA ARG A 54 13.95 4.97 5.11
C ARG A 54 15.33 4.64 4.56
N ALA A 55 16.31 5.49 4.88
CA ALA A 55 17.70 5.23 4.54
C ALA A 55 18.17 3.87 5.10
N GLU A 56 19.08 3.22 4.38
CA GLU A 56 19.67 1.95 4.83
C GLU A 56 20.68 2.16 5.97
N GLU A 57 21.37 3.30 5.94
CA GLU A 57 22.37 3.69 6.94
C GLU A 57 21.73 4.00 8.29
N ALA A 58 22.39 3.55 9.37
CA ALA A 58 21.95 3.84 10.73
C ALA A 58 22.00 5.36 11.01
N GLY A 59 20.87 5.92 11.44
CA GLY A 59 20.74 7.37 11.64
C GLY A 59 20.46 8.16 10.36
N GLY A 60 20.30 7.48 9.22
CA GLY A 60 19.79 8.11 8.01
C GLY A 60 18.30 8.45 8.16
N GLY A 61 17.90 9.60 7.63
CA GLY A 61 16.55 10.14 7.82
C GLY A 61 15.46 9.44 7.01
N LEU A 62 14.25 9.92 7.21
CA LEU A 62 13.04 9.51 6.51
C LEU A 62 12.68 10.54 5.43
N SER A 63 12.27 10.07 4.26
CA SER A 63 11.78 10.94 3.19
C SER A 63 10.56 10.35 2.51
N VAL A 64 9.71 11.20 1.94
CA VAL A 64 8.68 10.78 1.01
C VAL A 64 9.17 11.04 -0.40
N THR A 65 9.24 10.00 -1.21
CA THR A 65 9.68 10.08 -2.59
C THR A 65 8.53 9.77 -3.54
N VAL A 66 8.49 10.49 -4.65
CA VAL A 66 7.68 10.12 -5.81
C VAL A 66 8.63 9.57 -6.84
N TRP A 67 8.38 8.36 -7.34
CA TRP A 67 9.25 7.73 -8.33
C TRP A 67 8.43 6.93 -9.34
N ARG A 68 8.99 6.77 -10.53
CA ARG A 68 8.43 5.96 -11.61
C ARG A 68 9.36 4.81 -11.96
N ASN A 69 8.79 3.66 -12.25
CA ASN A 69 9.44 2.65 -13.10
C ASN A 69 8.80 2.73 -14.48
N GLN A 70 9.64 2.82 -15.50
CA GLN A 70 9.24 2.76 -16.90
C GLN A 70 10.14 1.77 -17.63
N LYS A 71 9.56 0.71 -18.17
CA LYS A 71 10.32 -0.39 -18.80
C LYS A 71 11.44 -0.93 -17.88
N GLY A 72 11.15 -1.00 -16.58
CA GLY A 72 12.08 -1.47 -15.56
C GLY A 72 13.14 -0.44 -15.11
N GLN A 73 13.20 0.73 -15.75
CA GLN A 73 14.10 1.81 -15.36
C GLN A 73 13.43 2.73 -14.34
N ARG A 74 14.12 2.97 -13.22
CA ARG A 74 13.62 3.81 -12.13
C ARG A 74 14.09 5.25 -12.29
N ALA A 75 13.18 6.20 -12.08
CA ALA A 75 13.50 7.62 -11.95
C ALA A 75 12.75 8.23 -10.76
N THR A 76 13.46 8.97 -9.92
CA THR A 76 12.85 9.79 -8.86
C THR A 76 12.35 11.10 -9.47
N LEU A 77 11.10 11.45 -9.17
CA LEU A 77 10.42 12.65 -9.67
C LEU A 77 10.37 13.75 -8.62
N ALA A 78 10.22 13.38 -7.34
CA ALA A 78 10.22 14.31 -6.21
C ALA A 78 10.73 13.61 -4.95
N SER A 79 11.27 14.38 -4.02
CA SER A 79 11.64 13.93 -2.69
C SER A 79 11.36 15.02 -1.67
N HIS A 80 10.87 14.65 -0.50
CA HIS A 80 10.58 15.57 0.59
C HIS A 80 10.96 14.92 1.93
N PRO A 81 11.80 15.56 2.77
CA PRO A 81 12.07 15.05 4.10
C PRO A 81 10.80 15.02 4.95
N VAL A 82 10.68 14.03 5.82
CA VAL A 82 9.58 13.92 6.80
C VAL A 82 10.14 13.68 8.18
N GLU A 83 9.47 14.22 9.19
CA GLU A 83 9.87 14.06 10.58
C GLU A 83 9.66 12.63 11.06
N GLU A 84 10.61 12.15 11.86
CA GLU A 84 10.49 10.87 12.53
C GLU A 84 9.62 11.04 13.78
N GLY A 85 8.44 10.42 13.81
CA GLY A 85 7.64 10.42 15.05
C GLY A 85 6.18 10.05 14.89
N GLY A 86 5.58 10.38 13.75
CA GLY A 86 4.16 10.18 13.46
C GLY A 86 3.89 9.38 12.19
N PRO A 87 2.65 8.90 12.02
CA PRO A 87 2.23 8.29 10.77
C PRO A 87 2.31 9.30 9.62
N VAL A 88 2.57 8.80 8.41
CA VAL A 88 2.59 9.61 7.20
C VAL A 88 1.39 9.26 6.33
N HIS A 89 0.60 10.27 5.96
CA HIS A 89 -0.52 10.12 5.06
C HIS A 89 -0.05 10.32 3.63
N LEU A 90 -0.38 9.38 2.75
CA LEU A 90 -0.06 9.45 1.33
C LEU A 90 -1.35 9.48 0.53
N GLN A 91 -1.39 10.29 -0.53
CA GLN A 91 -2.51 10.39 -1.46
C GLN A 91 -2.06 10.29 -2.90
N VAL A 92 -2.86 9.57 -3.70
CA VAL A 92 -2.80 9.55 -5.16
C VAL A 92 -4.15 10.00 -5.69
N LYS A 93 -4.15 11.06 -6.49
CA LYS A 93 -5.34 11.49 -7.25
C LYS A 93 -5.10 11.21 -8.72
N ALA A 94 -5.96 10.38 -9.30
CA ALA A 94 -6.01 10.14 -10.73
C ALA A 94 -7.16 10.92 -11.36
N THR A 95 -6.89 11.59 -12.48
CA THR A 95 -7.89 12.33 -13.26
C THR A 95 -7.83 11.86 -14.71
N ASP A 96 -8.99 11.46 -15.26
CA ASP A 96 -9.16 11.02 -16.65
C ASP A 96 -8.18 9.90 -17.07
N ARG A 97 -7.89 8.96 -16.16
CA ARG A 97 -6.98 7.81 -16.32
C ARG A 97 -5.50 8.12 -16.55
N ALA A 98 -5.17 9.37 -16.85
CA ALA A 98 -3.86 9.77 -17.36
C ALA A 98 -3.11 10.66 -16.36
N ARG A 99 -3.80 11.55 -15.65
CA ARG A 99 -3.12 12.57 -14.84
C ARG A 99 -3.04 12.13 -13.39
N PHE A 100 -1.83 12.03 -12.85
CA PHE A 100 -1.59 11.65 -11.46
C PHE A 100 -1.02 12.83 -10.67
N GLN A 101 -1.59 13.03 -9.48
CA GLN A 101 -1.07 13.97 -8.49
C GLN A 101 -0.79 13.19 -7.22
N PHE A 102 0.41 13.39 -6.68
CA PHE A 102 0.87 12.75 -5.45
C PHE A 102 1.00 13.80 -4.36
N ALA A 103 0.47 13.48 -3.19
CA ALA A 103 0.54 14.35 -2.03
C ALA A 103 0.88 13.59 -0.77
N VAL A 104 1.43 14.32 0.19
CA VAL A 104 1.76 13.87 1.55
C VAL A 104 1.06 14.76 2.56
N GLY A 105 0.66 14.19 3.70
CA GLY A 105 0.11 14.92 4.84
C GLY A 105 0.52 14.27 6.16
N SER A 106 0.38 15.00 7.26
CA SER A 106 0.60 14.50 8.62
C SER A 106 -0.68 13.99 9.28
N ASP A 107 -1.86 14.40 8.79
CA ASP A 107 -3.15 14.13 9.42
C ASP A 107 -4.26 13.66 8.45
N GLY A 108 -3.98 13.69 7.15
CA GLY A 108 -4.95 13.35 6.09
C GLY A 108 -5.98 14.45 5.79
N THR A 109 -5.86 15.63 6.40
CA THR A 109 -6.70 16.80 6.12
C THR A 109 -5.93 17.87 5.34
N GLN A 110 -4.66 18.08 5.69
CA GLN A 110 -3.77 19.00 4.99
C GLN A 110 -2.82 18.24 4.08
N TRP A 111 -2.85 18.59 2.79
CA TRP A 111 -2.10 17.89 1.75
C TRP A 111 -1.08 18.80 1.10
N LYS A 112 0.19 18.37 1.12
CA LYS A 112 1.27 18.98 0.34
C LYS A 112 1.48 18.17 -0.93
N THR A 113 1.22 18.79 -2.08
CA THR A 113 1.52 18.19 -3.39
C THR A 113 3.03 18.10 -3.59
N LEU A 114 3.52 16.91 -3.92
CA LEU A 114 4.96 16.65 -4.16
C LEU A 114 5.32 16.70 -5.65
N ALA A 115 4.41 16.26 -6.51
CA ALA A 115 4.57 16.25 -7.95
C ALA A 115 3.29 16.78 -8.61
N PRO A 116 3.16 18.11 -8.76
CA PRO A 116 2.00 18.69 -9.44
C PRO A 116 2.10 18.38 -10.93
N GLY A 117 1.19 17.54 -11.42
CA GLY A 117 1.15 17.20 -12.85
C GLY A 117 2.34 16.35 -13.30
N ALA A 118 2.64 15.27 -12.56
CA ALA A 118 3.38 14.16 -13.16
C ALA A 118 2.56 13.63 -14.35
N ASP A 119 2.81 14.21 -15.51
CA ASP A 119 2.07 13.94 -16.74
C ASP A 119 2.34 12.49 -17.17
N SER A 120 1.30 11.82 -17.65
CA SER A 120 1.43 10.49 -18.25
C SER A 120 2.14 10.49 -19.60
N GLY A 121 2.78 11.59 -20.00
CA GLY A 121 3.36 11.76 -21.34
C GLY A 121 4.29 10.63 -21.77
N ASP A 122 4.85 9.90 -20.80
CA ASP A 122 5.67 8.71 -21.02
C ASP A 122 5.21 7.48 -20.19
N LEU A 123 4.04 7.55 -19.56
CA LEU A 123 3.54 6.42 -18.79
C LEU A 123 3.08 5.33 -19.78
N PRO A 124 3.54 4.07 -19.58
CA PRO A 124 3.35 2.95 -20.50
C PRO A 124 1.86 2.70 -20.78
N PRO A 125 1.50 2.08 -21.92
CA PRO A 125 0.10 1.87 -22.30
C PRO A 125 -0.66 1.22 -21.14
N TRP A 126 -1.66 1.96 -20.64
CA TRP A 126 -2.49 1.57 -19.51
C TRP A 126 -3.66 0.67 -19.95
N ASP A 127 -3.49 -0.09 -21.03
CA ASP A 127 -4.46 -1.04 -21.58
C ASP A 127 -4.85 -2.16 -20.57
N LEU A 128 -4.15 -2.22 -19.42
CA LEU A 128 -4.37 -3.19 -18.34
C LEU A 128 -5.31 -2.72 -17.21
N ALA A 129 -5.94 -1.54 -17.31
CA ALA A 129 -6.86 -0.97 -16.31
C ALA A 129 -6.22 -0.74 -14.91
N VAL A 130 -5.70 0.48 -14.69
CA VAL A 130 -4.93 0.92 -13.50
C VAL A 130 -5.51 0.41 -12.18
N ARG A 131 -4.70 -0.33 -11.41
CA ARG A 131 -5.10 -0.95 -10.14
C ARG A 131 -4.26 -0.34 -9.03
N VAL A 132 -4.80 0.63 -8.32
CA VAL A 132 -4.14 1.22 -7.14
C VAL A 132 -3.58 0.14 -6.24
N ALA A 133 -2.33 0.31 -5.81
CA ALA A 133 -1.61 -0.66 -5.03
C ALA A 133 -0.95 -0.07 -3.79
N LEU A 134 -0.95 -0.85 -2.72
CA LEU A 134 0.00 -0.74 -1.63
C LEU A 134 1.27 -1.51 -2.02
N LEU A 135 2.44 -0.97 -1.70
CA LEU A 135 3.71 -1.64 -2.00
C LEU A 135 4.73 -1.47 -0.89
N VAL A 136 5.57 -2.50 -0.76
CA VAL A 136 6.83 -2.48 -0.03
C VAL A 136 7.92 -2.90 -1.00
N ALA A 137 8.94 -2.06 -1.15
CA ALA A 137 10.06 -2.31 -2.02
C ALA A 137 11.36 -2.09 -1.25
N GLY A 138 12.36 -2.96 -1.39
CA GLY A 138 13.65 -2.76 -0.72
C GLY A 138 14.52 -4.01 -0.76
N PRO A 139 15.49 -4.15 0.17
CA PRO A 139 16.19 -5.42 0.37
C PRO A 139 15.21 -6.56 0.68
N PRO A 140 15.64 -7.84 0.64
CA PRO A 140 14.76 -8.98 0.94
C PRO A 140 14.11 -8.94 2.34
N THR A 141 14.69 -8.20 3.27
CA THR A 141 14.20 -7.97 4.64
C THR A 141 13.28 -6.75 4.77
N ALA A 142 13.01 -6.05 3.66
CA ALA A 142 12.17 -4.85 3.64
C ALA A 142 10.76 -5.17 4.14
N SER A 143 10.29 -4.36 5.09
CA SER A 143 8.95 -4.43 5.65
C SER A 143 8.41 -3.03 5.90
N GLY A 144 7.09 -2.95 6.03
CA GLY A 144 6.33 -1.72 6.19
C GLY A 144 4.96 -2.02 6.79
N ALA A 145 4.43 -1.10 7.58
CA ALA A 145 3.10 -1.21 8.16
C ALA A 145 2.17 -0.12 7.60
N PHE A 146 0.97 -0.54 7.23
CA PHE A 146 -0.10 0.33 6.75
C PHE A 146 -1.23 0.36 7.78
N GLY A 147 -1.67 1.55 8.16
CA GLY A 147 -2.79 1.73 9.09
C GLY A 147 -4.15 1.62 8.40
N THR A 148 -4.34 2.37 7.32
CA THR A 148 -5.60 2.37 6.56
C THR A 148 -5.34 2.41 5.07
N PHE A 149 -6.33 1.99 4.29
CA PHE A 149 -6.33 2.16 2.84
C PHE A 149 -7.73 2.53 2.36
N ARG A 150 -7.85 3.66 1.65
CA ARG A 150 -9.10 4.17 1.09
C ARG A 150 -8.97 4.33 -0.42
N LEU A 151 -9.97 3.89 -1.18
CA LEU A 151 -10.10 4.19 -2.60
C LEU A 151 -11.51 4.70 -2.86
N GLU A 152 -11.59 5.93 -3.35
CA GLU A 152 -12.82 6.60 -3.71
C GLU A 152 -12.83 6.91 -5.21
N HIS A 153 -13.90 6.52 -5.88
CA HIS A 153 -14.10 6.87 -7.29
C HIS A 153 -14.75 8.26 -7.40
N VAL A 154 -14.25 9.08 -8.30
CA VAL A 154 -14.70 10.46 -8.52
C VAL A 154 -15.35 10.55 -9.91
N GLY A 155 -16.46 11.29 -10.03
CA GLY A 155 -17.17 11.51 -11.29
C GLY A 155 -18.38 10.58 -11.54
N PRO A 156 -19.03 10.67 -12.71
CA PRO A 156 -20.30 9.98 -13.00
C PRO A 156 -20.19 8.44 -12.93
N ASP A 157 -18.99 7.89 -13.19
CA ASP A 157 -18.71 6.46 -13.06
C ASP A 157 -18.72 5.97 -11.60
N ALA A 158 -18.60 6.87 -10.62
CA ALA A 158 -18.69 6.54 -9.20
C ALA A 158 -20.08 5.99 -8.84
N ALA A 159 -21.14 6.48 -9.49
CA ALA A 159 -22.50 5.97 -9.30
C ALA A 159 -22.66 4.53 -9.84
N ARG A 160 -22.05 4.22 -10.99
CA ARG A 160 -22.05 2.86 -11.57
C ARG A 160 -21.26 1.86 -10.72
N ALA A 161 -20.14 2.29 -10.15
CA ALA A 161 -19.34 1.46 -9.24
C ALA A 161 -20.06 1.15 -7.91
N ARG A 162 -20.96 2.04 -7.45
CA ARG A 162 -21.82 1.83 -6.28
C ARG A 162 -23.04 0.94 -6.59
N GLY A 163 -23.66 1.09 -7.77
CA GLY A 163 -24.87 0.36 -8.17
C GLY A 163 -24.70 -1.15 -8.44
N GLN A 164 -23.50 -1.61 -8.82
CA GLN A 164 -23.23 -3.05 -9.03
C GLN A 164 -23.23 -3.91 -7.74
N ARG A 165 -23.41 -3.31 -6.56
CA ARG A 165 -23.57 -4.04 -5.30
C ARG A 165 -25.02 -4.50 -5.04
N SER A 166 -25.99 -4.07 -5.86
CA SER A 166 -27.42 -4.24 -5.56
C SER A 166 -28.22 -5.16 -6.51
N THR A 167 -27.63 -5.74 -7.56
CA THR A 167 -28.40 -6.56 -8.53
C THR A 167 -28.09 -8.06 -8.53
N ARG A 168 -27.48 -8.59 -7.45
CA ARG A 168 -27.39 -10.05 -7.24
C ARG A 168 -28.24 -10.48 -6.04
N ALA A 169 -29.54 -10.24 -6.14
CA ALA A 169 -30.54 -10.86 -5.29
C ALA A 169 -31.86 -10.92 -6.05
N GLU A 170 -31.97 -11.80 -7.03
CA GLU A 170 -33.24 -12.40 -7.45
C GLU A 170 -32.95 -13.60 -8.34
N GLY A 171 -33.04 -14.78 -7.72
CA GLY A 171 -32.71 -16.07 -8.28
C GLY A 171 -32.93 -17.08 -7.17
N GLY A 172 -34.20 -17.22 -6.79
CA GLY A 172 -34.63 -18.04 -5.67
C GLY A 172 -34.21 -19.49 -5.82
N THR A 173 -33.65 -20.03 -4.74
CA THR A 173 -33.82 -21.44 -4.43
C THR A 173 -33.98 -21.52 -2.92
N ARG A 174 -35.18 -21.94 -2.50
CA ARG A 174 -35.55 -22.11 -1.10
C ARG A 174 -34.63 -23.16 -0.49
N TYR A 175 -33.89 -22.80 0.55
CA TYR A 175 -33.32 -23.77 1.49
C TYR A 175 -34.12 -23.67 2.80
N PRO A 176 -34.70 -24.77 3.30
CA PRO A 176 -35.40 -24.76 4.56
C PRO A 176 -34.42 -24.61 5.72
N SER A 177 -34.85 -23.78 6.67
CA SER A 177 -34.24 -23.56 7.98
C SER A 177 -34.09 -24.86 8.77
N ALA A 178 -32.86 -25.22 9.12
CA ALA A 178 -32.58 -26.05 10.28
C ALA A 178 -31.22 -25.63 10.86
N ILE A 179 -31.28 -24.95 12.00
CA ILE A 179 -30.14 -24.68 12.87
C ILE A 179 -29.86 -25.96 13.65
N PRO A 180 -28.59 -26.35 13.80
CA PRO A 180 -28.14 -26.74 15.13
C PRO A 180 -26.91 -25.95 15.55
N SER A 181 -27.06 -25.38 16.74
CA SER A 181 -26.03 -24.85 17.60
C SER A 181 -24.91 -25.88 17.84
N LEU A 182 -23.67 -25.37 17.89
CA LEU A 182 -22.48 -25.86 18.63
C LEU A 182 -21.24 -25.94 17.73
N LEU A 183 -20.36 -24.94 17.84
CA LEU A 183 -18.93 -25.20 17.85
C LEU A 183 -18.23 -24.15 18.73
N ARG A 184 -17.91 -24.57 19.96
CA ARG A 184 -17.02 -23.85 20.87
C ARG A 184 -15.59 -23.93 20.31
N TRP A 185 -14.98 -22.79 20.02
CA TRP A 185 -13.53 -22.72 19.82
C TRP A 185 -12.84 -22.65 21.20
N ARG A 186 -12.14 -23.74 21.58
CA ARG A 186 -11.17 -23.72 22.67
C ARG A 186 -9.82 -23.27 22.12
N ALA A 187 -9.29 -22.20 22.70
CA ALA A 187 -7.90 -21.81 22.55
C ALA A 187 -6.99 -22.89 23.15
N LEU A 188 -5.98 -23.33 22.38
CA LEU A 188 -4.85 -24.10 22.88
C LEU A 188 -3.65 -23.16 22.96
N SER A 189 -3.51 -22.51 24.11
CA SER A 189 -2.25 -21.96 24.60
C SER A 189 -1.38 -23.13 25.09
N ARG A 190 -0.25 -23.38 24.43
CA ARG A 190 0.83 -24.19 24.99
C ARG A 190 1.98 -23.26 25.37
N SER A 191 2.04 -22.96 26.66
CA SER A 191 3.21 -22.47 27.38
C SER A 191 4.25 -23.60 27.46
N VAL A 192 5.48 -23.33 27.00
CA VAL A 192 6.64 -24.19 27.22
C VAL A 192 7.22 -23.86 28.60
N PRO A 193 7.41 -24.82 29.50
CA PRO A 193 8.09 -24.58 30.77
C PRO A 193 9.61 -24.54 30.59
N VAL A 194 10.22 -23.45 31.07
CA VAL A 194 11.63 -23.40 31.45
C VAL A 194 11.80 -24.24 32.72
N SER A 195 12.67 -25.26 32.65
CA SER A 195 13.18 -25.95 33.83
C SER A 195 14.68 -25.74 33.88
N GLY A 196 15.12 -24.89 34.82
CA GLY A 196 16.50 -24.77 35.24
C GLY A 196 16.68 -25.43 36.62
N ARG A 197 17.71 -26.27 36.73
CA ARG A 197 18.55 -26.59 37.92
C ARG A 197 19.83 -27.19 37.31
N GLY A 198 21.06 -26.83 37.65
CA GLY A 198 21.59 -26.06 38.78
C GLY A 198 22.85 -26.78 39.25
N ALA A 199 23.91 -25.99 39.50
CA ALA A 199 25.10 -26.28 40.30
C ALA A 199 26.26 -27.11 39.72
N GLY A 200 27.44 -26.50 39.76
CA GLY A 200 28.76 -27.11 39.58
C GLY A 200 29.88 -26.07 39.70
N CYS A 201 30.25 -25.71 40.93
CA CYS A 201 31.40 -24.85 41.28
C CYS A 201 32.75 -25.60 41.27
N ARG A 202 33.83 -24.80 41.27
CA ARG A 202 35.25 -25.05 41.65
C ARG A 202 36.16 -25.59 40.54
N VAL A 203 37.44 -25.19 40.40
CA VAL A 203 38.38 -24.34 41.18
C VAL A 203 39.04 -23.38 40.19
#